data_AF-A0A3R6UNV9-F1
#
_entry.id   AF-A0A3R6UNV9-F1
#
_cell.length_a   1.000
_cell.length_b   1.000
_cell.length_c   1.000
_cell.angle_alpha   90.00
_cell.angle_beta   90.00
_cell.angle_gamma   90.00
#
_symmetry.space_group_name_H-M   'P 1'
#
loop_
_entity.id
_entity.type
_entity.pdbx_description
1 polymer ?
#
loop_
_entity_poly.entity_id
_entity_poly.type
_entity_poly.pdbx_seq_one_letter_code
_entity_poly.pdbx_strand_id
1 'polypeptide(L)' 'MAANKKNNINVDRPIIQSSGYNGSEPVHICPNCNKPKPISEFGFRKMGNGQIRNQSWCKDCR' A
#
# COMPACT_ATOMS: atom_id res chain seq x y z
N MET A 1 16.92 -35.20 -5.90
CA MET A 1 15.50 -34.80 -6.01
C MET A 1 15.45 -33.28 -6.21
N ALA A 2 14.96 -32.80 -7.35
CA ALA A 2 14.94 -31.37 -7.67
C ALA A 2 13.89 -30.64 -6.81
N ALA A 3 14.31 -29.61 -6.08
CA ALA A 3 13.41 -28.78 -5.27
C ALA A 3 12.46 -28.00 -6.19
N ASN A 4 11.16 -28.26 -6.08
CA ASN A 4 10.11 -27.55 -6.79
C ASN A 4 10.05 -26.10 -6.28
N LYS A 5 10.68 -25.18 -7.01
CA LYS A 5 10.69 -23.74 -6.71
C LYS A 5 9.30 -23.17 -6.99
N LYS A 6 8.43 -23.17 -5.97
CA LYS A 6 7.14 -22.45 -6.02
C LYS A 6 7.41 -20.98 -6.37
N ASN A 7 7.01 -20.56 -7.57
CA ASN A 7 7.05 -19.16 -7.97
C ASN A 7 6.00 -18.39 -7.14
N ASN A 8 6.45 -17.69 -6.09
CA ASN A 8 5.61 -16.83 -5.25
C ASN A 8 5.32 -15.51 -5.99
N ILE A 9 4.52 -15.58 -7.06
CA ILE A 9 4.01 -14.40 -7.74
C ILE A 9 2.88 -13.80 -6.89
N ASN A 10 3.06 -12.55 -6.46
CA ASN A 10 2.02 -11.81 -5.77
C ASN A 10 0.92 -11.42 -6.78
N VAL A 11 -0.27 -12.01 -6.62
CA VAL A 11 -1.46 -11.73 -7.44
C VAL A 11 -2.44 -10.79 -6.76
N ASP A 12 -2.12 -10.31 -5.57
CA ASP A 12 -3.00 -9.44 -4.79
C ASP A 12 -3.16 -8.08 -5.47
N ARG A 13 -4.40 -7.59 -5.51
CA ARG A 13 -4.77 -6.30 -6.11
C ARG A 13 -5.25 -5.34 -5.03
N PRO A 14 -4.36 -4.53 -4.42
CA PRO A 14 -4.75 -3.60 -3.39
C PRO A 14 -5.61 -2.46 -3.96
N ILE A 15 -6.61 -2.04 -3.20
CA ILE A 15 -7.38 -0.81 -3.48
C ILE A 15 -6.56 0.38 -3.00
N ILE A 16 -6.19 1.25 -3.94
CA ILE A 16 -5.41 2.46 -3.66
C ILE A 16 -6.35 3.61 -3.31
N GLN A 17 -6.27 4.11 -2.08
CA GLN A 17 -6.94 5.31 -1.62
C GLN A 17 -6.00 6.50 -1.77
N SER A 18 -5.96 7.08 -2.96
CA SER A 18 -5.17 8.27 -3.26
C SER A 18 -6.01 9.54 -3.19
N SER A 19 -5.39 10.62 -2.72
CA SER A 19 -5.92 11.99 -2.77
C SER A 19 -5.45 12.75 -4.02
N GLY A 20 -4.47 12.22 -4.76
CA GLY A 20 -3.96 12.83 -5.99
C GLY A 20 -2.84 12.01 -6.63
N TYR A 21 -2.10 12.63 -7.54
CA TYR A 21 -0.95 12.06 -8.25
C TYR A 21 0.18 13.09 -8.33
N ASN A 22 1.41 12.71 -7.99
CA ASN A 22 2.56 13.65 -7.96
C ASN A 22 3.38 13.67 -9.27
N GLY A 23 2.92 13.00 -10.32
CA GLY A 23 3.67 12.83 -11.57
C GLY A 23 4.37 11.47 -11.70
N SER A 24 4.63 10.77 -10.58
CA SER A 24 5.27 9.44 -10.56
C SER A 24 4.42 8.37 -9.90
N GLU A 25 3.77 8.68 -8.77
CA GLU A 25 2.96 7.73 -8.00
C GLU A 25 1.69 8.42 -7.45
N PRO A 26 0.62 7.64 -7.19
CA PRO A 26 -0.51 8.14 -6.43
C PRO A 26 -0.05 8.59 -5.04
N VAL A 27 -0.60 9.71 -4.56
CA VAL A 27 -0.32 10.25 -3.23
C VAL A 27 -1.55 10.17 -2.35
N HIS A 28 -1.33 9.99 -1.06
CA HIS A 28 -2.35 10.08 -0.02
C HIS A 28 -1.91 11.07 1.06
N ILE A 29 -2.86 11.80 1.62
CA ILE A 29 -2.59 12.75 2.71
C ILE A 29 -2.71 11.98 4.03
N CYS A 30 -1.62 11.91 4.79
CA CYS A 30 -1.64 11.28 6.10
C CYS A 30 -2.46 12.15 7.08
N PRO A 31 -3.50 11.63 7.74
CA PRO A 31 -4.32 12.43 8.66
C PRO A 31 -3.61 12.78 9.97
N ASN A 32 -2.49 12.12 10.29
CA ASN A 32 -1.71 12.43 11.50
C ASN A 32 -0.80 13.65 11.28
N CYS A 33 -0.03 13.68 10.19
CA CYS A 33 0.91 14.78 9.90
C CYS A 33 0.43 15.78 8.83
N ASN A 34 -0.73 15.54 8.21
CA ASN A 34 -1.34 16.35 7.14
C ASN A 34 -0.42 16.63 5.93
N LYS A 35 0.56 15.76 5.69
CA LYS A 35 1.47 15.87 4.54
C LYS A 35 1.05 14.91 3.41
N PRO A 36 1.09 15.35 2.13
CA PRO A 36 0.95 14.45 1.00
C PRO A 36 2.20 13.57 0.92
N LYS A 37 1.99 12.26 0.87
CA LYS A 37 3.05 11.26 0.76
C LYS A 37 2.67 10.24 -0.32
N PRO A 38 3.64 9.66 -1.06
CA PRO A 38 3.34 8.61 -2.02
C PRO A 38 2.82 7.36 -1.30
N ILE A 39 1.99 6.55 -1.97
CA ILE A 39 1.38 5.35 -1.34
C ILE A 39 2.42 4.35 -0.83
N SER A 40 3.59 4.31 -1.46
CA SER A 40 4.77 3.55 -1.03
C SER A 40 5.19 3.86 0.42
N GLU A 41 4.92 5.06 0.91
CA GLU A 41 5.18 5.52 2.28
C GLU A 41 4.08 5.14 3.28
N PHE A 42 2.95 4.58 2.84
CA PHE A 42 1.89 4.06 3.71
C PHE A 42 1.99 2.54 3.84
N GLY A 43 2.25 1.82 2.75
CA GLY A 43 2.17 0.36 2.75
C GLY A 43 0.73 -0.15 2.90
N PHE A 44 0.55 -1.47 2.95
CA PHE A 44 -0.75 -2.12 2.76
C PHE A 44 -1.21 -2.89 4.00
N ARG A 45 -2.52 -3.02 4.17
CA ARG A 45 -3.14 -3.90 5.17
C ARG A 45 -4.25 -4.74 4.53
N LYS A 46 -4.38 -5.98 5.02
CA LYS A 46 -5.51 -6.84 4.72
C LYS A 46 -6.65 -6.54 5.70
N MET A 47 -7.80 -6.19 5.16
CA MET A 47 -9.03 -5.95 5.90
C MET A 47 -9.68 -7.29 6.29
N GLY A 48 -10.57 -7.28 7.27
CA GLY A 48 -11.28 -8.50 7.73
C GLY A 48 -12.12 -9.18 6.64
N ASN A 49 -12.53 -8.45 5.60
CA ASN A 49 -13.23 -8.97 4.43
C ASN A 49 -12.30 -9.48 3.30
N GLY A 50 -10.98 -9.59 3.56
CA GLY A 50 -9.99 -10.06 2.60
C GLY A 50 -9.48 -9.01 1.61
N GLN A 51 -10.08 -7.82 1.55
CA GLN A 51 -9.59 -6.73 0.70
C GLN A 51 -8.26 -6.19 1.23
N ILE A 52 -7.33 -5.87 0.33
CA ILE A 52 -6.08 -5.21 0.70
C ILE A 52 -6.20 -3.74 0.30
N ARG A 53 -5.83 -2.82 1.20
CA ARG A 53 -5.84 -1.37 0.93
C ARG A 53 -4.59 -0.72 1.49
N ASN A 54 -4.23 0.47 1.00
CA ASN A 54 -3.22 1.26 1.67
C ASN A 54 -3.69 1.61 3.09
N GLN A 55 -2.74 1.69 4.00
CA GLN A 55 -3.00 2.05 5.38
C GLN A 55 -3.23 3.56 5.51
N SER A 56 -3.94 3.97 6.56
CA SER A 56 -4.37 5.37 6.72
C SER A 56 -3.25 6.34 7.12
N TRP A 57 -2.27 5.90 7.92
CA TRP A 57 -1.16 6.76 8.37
C TRP A 57 0.12 6.43 7.60
N CYS A 58 1.00 7.41 7.34
CA CYS A 58 2.30 7.10 6.74
C CYS A 58 3.19 6.32 7.73
N LYS A 59 4.22 5.62 7.23
CA LYS A 59 5.20 4.86 8.03
C LYS A 59 5.82 5.70 9.14
N ASP A 60 6.17 6.96 8.85
CA ASP A 60 6.72 7.91 9.82
C ASP A 60 5.79 8.18 11.02
N CYS A 61 4.48 8.02 10.83
CA CYS A 61 3.44 8.35 11.81
C CYS A 61 2.86 7.13 12.52
N ARG A 62 3.39 5.94 12.25
CA ARG A 62 2.99 4.69 12.90
C ARG A 62 3.89 4.32 14.06
#